data_AF-A0AAW7WMJ9-F1
#
_entry.id   AF-A0AAW7WMJ9-F1
#
_cell.length_a   1.000
_cell.length_b   1.000
_cell.length_c   1.000
_cell.angle_alpha   90.00
_cell.angle_beta   90.00
_cell.angle_gamma   90.00
#
_symmetry.space_group_name_H-M   'P 1'
#
loop_
_entity.id
_entity.type
_entity.pdbx_description
1 polymer ?
#
loop_
_entity_poly.entity_id
_entity_poly.type
_entity_poly.pdbx_seq_one_letter_code
_entity_poly.pdbx_strand_id
1 'polypeptide(L)'
;MRLQEKQKELEQEIIANLRAIPQIPEDLLPHTVYVEEEGEDADRYGVPVYTMYKLEEIRPDGSCALYNPDSRERFSCRHLHEINIDRLITVWERYLELCVEQEIWKQNAAAFLKYSTGKTDAEIADFVDSGWDRCSAYTDNLKRFLGEEDKEEPIKTS
;
A
#
# COMPACT_ATOMS: atom_id res chain seq x y z
N MET A 1 -9.77 -19.12 8.67
CA MET A 1 -8.61 -18.71 7.87
C MET A 1 -7.32 -18.95 8.65
N ARG A 2 -6.32 -19.57 8.03
CA ARG A 2 -4.99 -19.83 8.60
C ARG A 2 -4.19 -18.53 8.70
N LEU A 3 -3.15 -18.50 9.55
CA LEU A 3 -2.35 -17.28 9.74
C LEU A 3 -1.69 -16.78 8.45
N GLN A 4 -1.19 -17.69 7.62
CA GLN A 4 -0.58 -17.35 6.32
C GLN A 4 -1.58 -16.72 5.34
N GLU A 5 -2.83 -17.20 5.34
CA GLU A 5 -3.90 -16.63 4.52
C GLU A 5 -4.24 -15.21 4.99
N LYS A 6 -4.34 -14.99 6.30
CA LYS A 6 -4.57 -13.65 6.88
C LYS A 6 -3.47 -12.67 6.53
N GLN A 7 -2.21 -13.11 6.62
CA GLN A 7 -1.07 -12.26 6.27
C GLN A 7 -1.08 -11.89 4.78
N LYS A 8 -1.40 -12.85 3.90
CA LYS A 8 -1.50 -12.61 2.47
C LYS A 8 -2.64 -11.66 2.13
N GLU A 9 -3.79 -11.77 2.78
CA GLU A 9 -4.90 -10.83 2.59
C GLU A 9 -4.51 -9.40 2.99
N LEU A 10 -3.86 -9.25 4.15
CA LEU A 10 -3.35 -7.95 4.61
C LEU A 10 -2.31 -7.37 3.63
N GLU A 11 -1.36 -8.19 3.16
CA GLU A 11 -0.36 -7.77 2.17
C GLU A 11 -1.03 -7.27 0.89
N GLN A 12 -2.00 -8.03 0.35
CA GLN A 12 -2.71 -7.64 -0.87
C GLN A 12 -3.54 -6.37 -0.68
N GLU A 13 -4.13 -6.18 0.51
CA GLU A 13 -4.80 -4.94 0.86
C GLU A 13 -3.84 -3.75 0.86
N ILE A 14 -2.68 -3.86 1.52
CA ILE A 14 -1.69 -2.76 1.54
C ILE A 14 -1.18 -2.45 0.13
N ILE A 15 -0.88 -3.47 -0.68
CA ILE A 15 -0.48 -3.31 -2.08
C ILE A 15 -1.57 -2.62 -2.90
N ALA A 16 -2.84 -3.00 -2.70
CA ALA A 16 -3.97 -2.39 -3.38
C ALA A 16 -4.12 -0.90 -3.03
N ASN A 17 -3.82 -0.52 -1.78
CA ASN A 17 -3.80 0.87 -1.33
C ASN A 17 -2.62 1.64 -1.95
N LEU A 18 -1.41 1.11 -1.88
CA LEU A 18 -0.19 1.76 -2.42
C LEU A 18 -0.27 2.01 -3.92
N ARG A 19 -0.74 1.04 -4.71
CA ARG A 19 -0.88 1.20 -6.17
C ARG A 19 -1.99 2.19 -6.57
N ALA A 20 -2.91 2.48 -5.64
CA ALA A 20 -4.05 3.36 -5.86
C ALA A 20 -3.79 4.81 -5.43
N ILE A 21 -2.58 5.12 -4.95
CA ILE A 21 -2.18 6.50 -4.61
C ILE A 21 -2.28 7.38 -5.87
N PRO A 22 -3.14 8.42 -5.89
CA PRO A 22 -3.29 9.27 -7.07
C PRO A 22 -2.14 10.24 -7.25
N GLN A 23 -1.71 10.88 -6.15
CA GLN A 23 -0.55 11.76 -6.10
C GLN A 23 0.35 11.32 -4.94
N ILE A 24 1.58 10.99 -5.26
CA ILE A 24 2.63 10.69 -4.28
C ILE A 24 3.06 12.02 -3.63
N PRO A 25 2.98 12.16 -2.29
CA PRO A 25 3.46 13.35 -1.60
C PRO A 25 4.98 13.50 -1.73
N GLU A 26 5.45 14.74 -1.59
CA GLU A 26 6.89 15.02 -1.50
C GLU A 26 7.49 14.24 -0.31
N ASP A 27 8.75 13.82 -0.43
CA ASP A 27 9.50 13.07 0.58
C ASP A 27 8.96 11.67 0.96
N LEU A 28 7.94 11.14 0.29
CA LEU A 28 7.57 9.73 0.47
C LEU A 28 8.64 8.79 -0.09
N LEU A 29 9.13 9.11 -1.30
CA LEU A 29 10.14 8.35 -2.04
C LEU A 29 11.41 9.20 -2.25
N PRO A 30 12.61 8.61 -2.20
CA PRO A 30 12.87 7.19 -2.01
C PRO A 30 12.71 6.70 -0.55
N HIS A 31 12.03 5.58 -0.34
CA HIS A 31 11.79 5.02 1.00
C HIS A 31 12.66 3.78 1.29
N THR A 32 13.16 3.61 2.51
CA THR A 32 13.94 2.41 2.87
C THR A 32 13.02 1.21 3.07
N VAL A 33 13.22 0.14 2.29
CA VAL A 33 12.47 -1.11 2.37
C VAL A 33 13.40 -2.31 2.47
N TYR A 34 12.86 -3.47 2.80
CA TYR A 34 13.60 -4.73 2.85
C TYR A 34 12.86 -5.78 2.03
N VAL A 35 13.62 -6.55 1.25
CA VAL A 35 13.13 -7.66 0.44
C VAL A 35 13.75 -8.94 0.99
N GLU A 36 12.94 -9.99 1.14
CA GLU A 36 13.44 -11.33 1.46
C GLU A 36 13.94 -11.99 0.17
N GLU A 37 15.24 -12.29 0.12
CA GLU A 37 15.91 -12.90 -1.03
C GLU A 37 16.66 -14.15 -0.56
N GLU A 38 17.00 -15.06 -1.47
CA GLU A 38 17.90 -16.16 -1.14
C GLU A 38 19.34 -15.64 -1.12
N GLY A 39 20.11 -15.98 -0.08
CA GLY A 39 21.52 -15.64 -0.02
C GLY A 39 22.28 -16.26 -1.20
N GLU A 40 23.13 -15.48 -1.87
CA GLU A 40 23.93 -15.95 -3.01
C GLU A 40 25.34 -16.39 -2.61
N ASP A 41 25.80 -16.01 -1.41
CA ASP A 41 27.13 -16.37 -0.91
C ASP A 41 27.24 -17.85 -0.53
N ALA A 42 28.44 -18.43 -0.68
CA ALA A 42 28.70 -19.85 -0.43
C ALA A 42 28.27 -20.32 0.98
N ASP A 43 28.31 -19.44 1.98
CA ASP A 43 27.93 -19.75 3.36
C ASP A 43 26.43 -19.54 3.65
N ARG A 44 25.67 -18.93 2.74
CA ARG A 44 24.25 -18.56 2.91
C ARG A 44 23.36 -19.00 1.76
N TYR A 45 23.88 -19.80 0.84
CA TYR A 45 23.14 -20.30 -0.31
C TYR A 45 21.85 -21.01 0.11
N GLY A 46 20.70 -20.51 -0.35
CA GLY A 46 19.37 -21.03 -0.03
C GLY A 46 18.84 -20.66 1.37
N VAL A 47 19.50 -19.75 2.10
CA VAL A 47 19.01 -19.19 3.36
C VAL A 47 18.35 -17.83 3.07
N PRO A 48 17.16 -17.53 3.62
CA PRO A 48 16.53 -16.23 3.45
C PRO A 48 17.39 -15.13 4.08
N VAL A 49 17.66 -14.07 3.31
CA VAL A 49 18.34 -12.85 3.73
C VAL A 49 17.44 -11.65 3.44
N TYR A 50 17.50 -10.64 4.31
CA TYR A 50 16.79 -9.39 4.08
C TYR A 50 17.74 -8.36 3.49
N THR A 51 17.59 -8.08 2.19
CA THR A 51 18.38 -7.07 1.50
C THR A 51 17.67 -5.73 1.59
N MET A 52 18.42 -4.67 1.95
CA MET A 52 17.88 -3.32 2.05
C MET A 52 17.91 -2.63 0.69
N TYR A 53 16.79 -1.99 0.33
CA TYR A 53 16.64 -1.21 -0.88
C TYR A 53 16.04 0.17 -0.58
N LYS A 54 16.22 1.08 -1.53
CA LYS A 54 15.44 2.31 -1.67
C LYS A 54 14.32 2.08 -2.69
N LEU A 55 13.07 2.13 -2.25
CA LEU A 55 11.90 2.17 -3.12
C LEU A 55 11.85 3.54 -3.79
N GLU A 56 12.11 3.62 -5.10
CA GLU A 56 12.20 4.87 -5.86
C GLU A 56 10.89 5.19 -6.61
N GLU A 57 10.08 4.18 -6.94
CA GLU A 57 8.83 4.34 -7.70
C GLU A 57 7.82 3.26 -7.33
N ILE A 58 6.53 3.63 -7.28
CA ILE A 58 5.39 2.71 -7.13
C ILE A 58 4.48 2.92 -8.34
N ARG A 59 4.12 1.83 -9.04
CA ARG A 59 3.28 1.90 -10.24
C ARG A 59 1.88 1.32 -10.03
N PRO A 60 0.87 1.78 -10.79
CA PRO A 60 -0.51 1.30 -10.65
C PRO A 60 -0.71 -0.21 -10.89
N ASP A 61 0.19 -0.85 -11.65
CA ASP A 61 0.17 -2.29 -11.91
C ASP A 61 0.78 -3.13 -10.77
N GLY A 62 1.31 -2.48 -9.71
CA GLY A 62 1.97 -3.14 -8.58
C GLY A 62 3.45 -3.43 -8.81
N SER A 63 4.02 -3.04 -9.95
CA SER A 63 5.48 -2.99 -10.14
C SER A 63 6.08 -1.78 -9.42
N CYS A 64 7.36 -1.86 -9.11
CA CYS A 64 8.12 -0.81 -8.44
C CYS A 64 9.56 -0.74 -8.97
N ALA A 65 10.21 0.39 -8.67
CA ALA A 65 11.65 0.55 -8.86
C ALA A 65 12.38 0.47 -7.51
N LEU A 66 13.40 -0.37 -7.42
CA LEU A 66 14.25 -0.51 -6.25
C LEU A 66 15.69 -0.12 -6.59
N TYR A 67 16.34 0.66 -5.72
CA TYR A 67 17.76 0.95 -5.77
C TYR A 67 18.48 0.27 -4.61
N ASN A 68 19.49 -0.54 -4.90
CA ASN A 68 20.35 -1.14 -3.89
C ASN A 68 21.53 -0.18 -3.62
N PRO A 69 21.63 0.41 -2.41
CA PRO A 69 22.71 1.34 -2.11
C PRO A 69 24.09 0.68 -1.99
N ASP A 70 24.15 -0.63 -1.69
CA ASP A 70 25.40 -1.37 -1.53
C ASP A 70 26.01 -1.72 -2.89
N SER A 71 25.21 -2.30 -3.80
CA SER A 71 25.66 -2.63 -5.16
C SER A 71 25.56 -1.45 -6.14
N ARG A 72 24.80 -0.41 -5.78
CA ARG A 72 24.44 0.74 -6.63
C ARG A 72 23.59 0.38 -7.86
N GLU A 73 23.00 -0.81 -7.86
CA GLU A 73 22.13 -1.26 -8.95
C GLU A 73 20.71 -0.71 -8.81
N ARG A 74 20.08 -0.43 -9.95
CA ARG A 74 18.67 -0.06 -10.05
C ARG A 74 17.89 -1.15 -10.75
N PHE A 75 16.83 -1.61 -10.11
CA PHE A 75 15.92 -2.61 -10.61
C PHE A 75 14.59 -1.92 -10.95
N SER A 76 14.30 -1.74 -12.23
CA SER A 76 13.12 -0.98 -12.67
C SER A 76 11.82 -1.79 -12.71
N CYS A 77 11.89 -3.12 -12.56
CA CYS A 77 10.77 -4.05 -12.77
C CYS A 77 10.59 -5.06 -11.63
N ARG A 78 10.78 -4.64 -10.38
CA ARG A 78 10.46 -5.45 -9.19
C ARG A 78 8.96 -5.29 -8.88
N HIS A 79 8.45 -6.07 -7.93
CA HIS A 79 7.06 -5.99 -7.48
C HIS A 79 6.93 -5.70 -6.00
N LEU A 80 5.85 -5.02 -5.61
CA LEU A 80 5.59 -4.67 -4.21
C LEU A 80 5.45 -5.90 -3.30
N HIS A 81 4.95 -7.03 -3.81
CA HIS A 81 4.81 -8.27 -3.04
C HIS A 81 6.16 -8.93 -2.68
N GLU A 82 7.26 -8.46 -3.24
CA GLU A 82 8.60 -8.91 -2.84
C GLU A 82 9.09 -8.18 -1.59
N ILE A 83 8.51 -7.02 -1.28
CA ILE A 83 8.85 -6.21 -0.11
C ILE A 83 8.20 -6.81 1.13
N ASN A 84 8.97 -6.94 2.20
CA ASN A 84 8.47 -7.38 3.50
C ASN A 84 7.25 -6.54 3.95
N ILE A 85 6.21 -7.22 4.41
CA ILE A 85 4.91 -6.61 4.75
C ILE A 85 5.04 -5.46 5.76
N ASP A 86 5.91 -5.55 6.78
CA ASP A 86 6.08 -4.50 7.78
C ASP A 86 6.61 -3.21 7.14
N ARG A 87 7.40 -3.34 6.06
CA ARG A 87 7.90 -2.21 5.30
C ARG A 87 6.85 -1.63 4.36
N LEU A 88 5.96 -2.44 3.80
CA LEU A 88 4.80 -1.94 3.08
C LEU A 88 3.86 -1.13 3.99
N ILE A 89 3.63 -1.59 5.22
CA ILE A 89 2.86 -0.86 6.25
C ILE A 89 3.52 0.48 6.55
N THR A 90 4.84 0.49 6.80
CA THR A 90 5.58 1.72 7.10
C THR A 90 5.46 2.75 5.96
N VAL A 91 5.54 2.32 4.70
CA VAL A 91 5.37 3.22 3.54
C VAL A 91 3.95 3.78 3.49
N TRP A 92 2.93 2.94 3.73
CA TRP A 92 1.53 3.36 3.74
C TRP A 92 1.23 4.37 4.87
N GLU A 93 1.69 4.09 6.09
CA GLU A 93 1.50 5.00 7.22
C GLU A 93 2.20 6.34 6.99
N ARG A 94 3.43 6.32 6.45
CA ARG A 94 4.14 7.54 6.09
C ARG A 94 3.42 8.33 5.01
N TYR A 95 2.80 7.66 4.04
CA TYR A 95 1.97 8.30 3.03
C TYR A 95 0.78 9.05 3.67
N LEU A 96 0.08 8.44 4.63
CA LEU A 96 -1.05 9.07 5.32
C LEU A 96 -0.61 10.32 6.10
N GLU A 97 0.51 10.24 6.84
CA GLU A 97 1.10 11.38 7.55
C GLU A 97 1.40 12.54 6.60
N LEU A 98 2.14 12.26 5.52
CA LEU A 98 2.53 13.26 4.54
C LEU A 98 1.32 13.89 3.82
N CYS A 99 0.26 13.11 3.56
CA CYS A 99 -0.96 13.64 2.96
C CYS A 99 -1.66 14.68 3.85
N VAL A 100 -1.58 14.49 5.17
CA VAL A 100 -2.10 15.46 6.13
C VAL A 100 -1.17 16.67 6.25
N GLU A 101 0.14 16.44 6.38
CA GLU A 101 1.16 17.49 6.50
C GLU A 101 1.18 18.44 5.28
N GLN A 102 1.01 17.89 4.08
CA GLN A 102 1.04 18.63 2.81
C GLN A 102 -0.34 19.07 2.33
N GLU A 103 -1.40 18.85 3.12
CA GLU A 103 -2.79 19.19 2.80
C GLU A 103 -3.34 18.58 1.49
N ILE A 104 -2.74 17.50 0.99
CA ILE A 104 -3.18 16.82 -0.25
C ILE A 104 -4.21 15.70 -0.02
N TRP A 105 -4.48 15.31 1.24
CA TRP A 105 -5.33 14.17 1.56
C TRP A 105 -6.74 14.25 0.94
N LYS A 106 -7.38 15.43 0.90
CA LYS A 106 -8.73 15.59 0.31
C LYS A 106 -8.73 15.31 -1.18
N GLN A 107 -7.76 15.87 -1.89
CA GLN A 107 -7.63 15.71 -3.33
C GLN A 107 -7.36 14.25 -3.69
N ASN A 108 -6.49 13.61 -2.91
CA ASN A 108 -6.17 12.19 -3.06
C ASN A 108 -7.36 11.27 -2.75
N ALA A 109 -8.11 11.54 -1.68
CA ALA A 109 -9.33 10.80 -1.37
C ALA A 109 -10.39 10.90 -2.49
N ALA A 110 -10.66 12.12 -2.96
CA ALA A 110 -11.63 12.35 -4.03
C ALA A 110 -11.21 11.70 -5.35
N ALA A 111 -9.93 11.81 -5.72
CA ALA A 111 -9.39 11.19 -6.93
C ALA A 111 -9.46 9.66 -6.88
N PHE A 112 -9.14 9.06 -5.73
CA PHE A 112 -9.30 7.62 -5.51
C PHE A 112 -10.76 7.19 -5.69
N LEU A 113 -11.71 7.82 -4.99
CA LEU A 113 -13.14 7.47 -5.09
C LEU A 113 -13.69 7.67 -6.51
N LYS A 114 -13.23 8.69 -7.23
CA LYS A 114 -13.62 8.94 -8.62
C LYS A 114 -13.11 7.86 -9.57
N TYR A 115 -11.91 7.33 -9.33
CA TYR A 115 -11.37 6.22 -10.13
C TYR A 115 -12.01 4.88 -9.78
N SER A 116 -12.30 4.66 -8.49
CA SER A 116 -12.80 3.38 -7.97
C SER A 116 -14.32 3.22 -8.07
N THR A 117 -15.07 4.29 -8.35
CA THR A 117 -16.54 4.27 -8.37
C THR A 117 -17.12 5.02 -9.57
N GLY A 118 -18.41 4.80 -9.84
CA GLY A 118 -19.20 5.58 -10.81
C GLY A 118 -20.02 6.71 -10.18
N LYS A 119 -19.66 7.15 -8.96
CA LYS A 119 -20.41 8.14 -8.19
C LYS A 119 -20.18 9.56 -8.69
N THR A 120 -21.13 10.45 -8.42
CA THR A 120 -21.03 11.86 -8.84
C THR A 120 -20.00 12.62 -8.01
N ASP A 121 -19.42 13.68 -8.57
CA ASP A 121 -18.46 14.54 -7.85
C ASP A 121 -19.09 15.13 -6.57
N ALA A 122 -20.40 15.38 -6.54
CA ALA A 122 -21.11 15.85 -5.35
C ALA A 122 -21.18 14.78 -4.25
N GLU A 123 -21.57 13.55 -4.58
CA GLU A 123 -21.57 12.43 -3.60
C GLU A 123 -20.18 12.17 -3.03
N ILE A 124 -19.14 12.24 -3.88
CA ILE A 124 -17.75 12.06 -3.46
C ILE A 124 -17.32 13.19 -2.52
N ALA A 125 -17.60 14.45 -2.88
CA ALA A 125 -17.24 15.60 -2.06
C ALA A 125 -17.91 15.54 -0.67
N ASP A 126 -19.20 15.25 -0.62
CA ASP A 126 -19.97 15.14 0.63
C ASP A 126 -19.35 14.07 1.56
N PHE A 127 -18.97 12.90 1.02
CA PHE A 127 -18.33 11.85 1.81
C PHE A 127 -16.91 12.22 2.23
N VAL A 128 -16.09 12.80 1.34
CA VAL A 128 -14.72 13.22 1.68
C VAL A 128 -14.72 14.26 2.81
N ASP A 129 -15.72 15.14 2.85
CA ASP A 129 -15.82 16.18 3.88
C ASP A 129 -16.34 15.65 5.23
N SER A 130 -17.19 14.63 5.25
CA SER A 130 -17.91 14.22 6.47
C SER A 130 -17.67 12.79 6.94
N GLY A 131 -17.25 11.89 6.05
CA GLY A 131 -17.15 10.45 6.29
C GLY A 131 -15.76 9.84 6.07
N TRP A 132 -14.84 10.56 5.44
CA TRP A 132 -13.49 10.06 5.20
C TRP A 132 -12.65 10.02 6.48
N ASP A 133 -12.14 8.84 6.81
CA ASP A 133 -11.17 8.63 7.88
C ASP A 133 -9.74 8.66 7.32
N ARG A 134 -8.98 9.66 7.76
CA ARG A 134 -7.60 9.93 7.30
C ARG A 134 -6.59 8.90 7.80
N CYS A 135 -6.95 8.11 8.82
CA CYS A 135 -6.09 7.07 9.37
C CYS A 135 -6.41 5.68 8.79
N SER A 136 -7.56 5.53 8.12
CA SER A 136 -7.98 4.26 7.53
C SER A 136 -7.38 4.04 6.14
N ALA A 137 -7.28 2.77 5.76
CA ALA A 137 -6.97 2.38 4.39
C ALA A 137 -8.00 2.96 3.40
N TYR A 138 -7.60 3.19 2.15
CA TYR A 138 -8.53 3.54 1.09
C TYR A 138 -9.58 2.45 0.86
N THR A 139 -9.18 1.19 0.95
CA THR A 139 -10.08 0.03 0.86
C THR A 139 -11.20 0.09 1.90
N ASP A 140 -10.90 0.50 3.13
CA ASP A 140 -11.91 0.63 4.19
C ASP A 140 -12.79 1.87 4.02
N ASN A 141 -12.21 3.00 3.64
CA ASN A 141 -12.99 4.19 3.28
C ASN A 141 -13.92 3.92 2.08
N LEU A 142 -13.49 3.09 1.12
CA LEU A 142 -14.31 2.67 -0.01
C LEU A 142 -15.50 1.80 0.46
N LYS A 143 -15.26 0.82 1.34
CA LYS A 143 -16.33 -0.01 1.92
C LYS A 143 -17.35 0.87 2.67
N ARG A 144 -16.89 1.85 3.46
CA ARG A 144 -17.76 2.85 4.11
C ARG A 144 -18.60 3.63 3.12
N PHE A 145 -17.96 4.17 2.08
CA PHE A 145 -18.62 4.96 1.06
C PHE A 145 -19.69 4.16 0.29
N LEU A 146 -19.46 2.85 0.11
CA LEU A 146 -20.40 1.94 -0.56
C LEU A 146 -21.44 1.31 0.40
N GLY A 147 -21.33 1.55 1.71
CA GLY A 147 -22.23 0.96 2.72
C GLY A 147 -22.03 -0.54 2.93
N GLU A 148 -20.80 -1.03 2.84
CA GLU A 148 -20.44 -2.46 2.88
C GLU A 148 -19.84 -2.93 4.22
N GLU A 149 -19.77 -2.06 5.25
CA GLU A 149 -19.14 -2.40 6.54
C GLU A 149 -19.78 -3.57 7.30
N ASP A 150 -21.03 -3.95 7.00
CA ASP A 150 -21.83 -4.91 7.79
C ASP A 150 -22.14 -6.26 7.09
N LYS A 151 -21.39 -6.66 6.04
CA LYS A 151 -21.60 -7.98 5.39
C LYS A 151 -20.70 -9.10 5.91
N GLU A 152 -20.31 -9.09 7.19
CA GLU A 152 -19.78 -10.30 7.82
C GLU A 152 -20.90 -11.33 7.96
N GLU A 153 -20.91 -12.35 7.10
CA GLU A 153 -21.78 -13.51 7.29
C GLU A 153 -21.51 -14.12 8.68
N PRO A 154 -22.56 -14.42 9.47
CA PRO A 154 -22.37 -15.03 10.77
C PRO A 154 -21.59 -16.34 10.60
N ILE A 155 -20.49 -16.46 11.35
CA ILE A 155 -19.69 -17.68 11.45
C ILE A 155 -20.65 -18.82 11.78
N LYS A 156 -20.96 -19.67 10.79
CA LYS A 156 -21.69 -20.92 11.02
C LYS A 156 -20.75 -21.85 11.79
N THR A 157 -20.84 -21.83 13.11
CA THR A 157 -20.29 -22.89 13.96
C THR A 157 -20.99 -24.19 13.58
N SER A 158 -20.24 -25.11 12.96
CA SER A 158 -20.63 -26.50 12.70
C SER A 158 -20.02 -27.39 13.78
#